data_AF-A0A3N1XPA2-F1
#
_entry.id   AF-A0A3N1XPA2-F1
#
_cell.length_a   1.000
_cell.length_b   1.000
_cell.length_c   1.000
_cell.angle_alpha   90.00
_cell.angle_beta   90.00
_cell.angle_gamma   90.00
#
_symmetry.space_group_name_H-M   'P 1'
#
loop_
_entity.id
_entity.type
_entity.pdbx_description
1 polymer ?
#
loop_
_entity_poly.entity_id
_entity_poly.type
_entity_poly.pdbx_seq_one_letter_code
_entity_poly.pdbx_strand_id
1 'polypeptide(L)'
;MVKGCSISELCRFAGIPRSSYYKWLNRQESKNEQFNQTLLSLIKNAYKEKGGILGYRQMTIKLNRENDFHVNQKRIYRLMQILNLKSVCRRKKKNYIKSTSQVTAENILNREFRADQFG
;
A
#
# COMPACT_ATOMS: atom_id res chain seq x y z
N MET A 1 30.74 18.79 29.91
CA MET A 1 31.35 18.41 28.62
C MET A 1 31.02 16.95 28.36
N VAL A 2 30.11 16.64 27.43
CA VAL A 2 29.79 15.25 27.06
C VAL A 2 31.03 14.70 26.36
N LYS A 3 31.77 13.80 27.02
CA LYS A 3 32.84 13.05 26.35
C LYS A 3 32.17 12.22 25.25
N GLY A 4 32.39 12.60 24.00
CA GLY A 4 31.90 11.82 22.86
C GLY A 4 32.58 10.45 22.85
N CYS A 5 31.80 9.37 22.80
CA CYS A 5 32.35 8.02 22.64
C CYS A 5 33.12 7.92 21.33
N SER A 6 34.25 7.19 21.35
CA SER A 6 35.02 6.94 20.14
C SER A 6 34.24 6.03 19.17
N ILE A 7 34.47 6.20 17.86
CA ILE A 7 33.86 5.35 16.83
C ILE A 7 34.20 3.87 17.07
N SER A 8 35.39 3.57 17.62
CA SER A 8 35.76 2.21 18.03
C SER A 8 34.85 1.65 19.12
N GLU A 9 34.55 2.42 20.15
CA GLU A 9 33.66 1.99 21.24
C GLU A 9 32.24 1.78 20.75
N LEU A 10 31.74 2.67 19.89
CA LEU A 10 30.42 2.53 19.26
C LEU A 10 30.34 1.29 18.38
N CYS A 11 31.37 1.04 17.55
CA CYS A 11 31.44 -0.17 16.72
C CYS A 11 31.50 -1.45 17.57
N ARG A 12 32.26 -1.42 18.67
CA ARG A 12 32.36 -2.54 19.63
C ARG A 12 31.02 -2.82 20.30
N PHE A 13 30.32 -1.77 20.74
CA PHE A 13 28.98 -1.89 21.33
C PHE A 13 27.96 -2.44 20.33
N ALA A 14 28.01 -1.99 19.08
CA ALA A 14 27.13 -2.46 18.01
C ALA A 14 27.49 -3.86 17.46
N GLY A 15 28.64 -4.43 17.85
CA GLY A 15 29.11 -5.73 17.36
C GLY A 15 29.59 -5.72 15.90
N ILE A 16 30.00 -4.57 15.36
CA ILE A 16 30.39 -4.40 13.95
C ILE A 16 31.89 -4.05 13.87
N PRO A 17 32.64 -4.59 12.89
CA PRO A 17 34.02 -4.16 12.66
C PRO A 17 34.11 -2.68 12.28
N ARG A 18 35.14 -1.98 12.79
CA ARG A 18 35.39 -0.57 12.47
C ARG A 18 35.54 -0.32 10.96
N SER A 19 36.14 -1.26 10.22
CA SER A 19 36.26 -1.17 8.75
C SER A 19 34.91 -1.18 8.04
N SER A 20 33.94 -1.96 8.53
CA SER A 20 32.57 -1.99 7.99
C SER A 20 31.84 -0.66 8.18
N TYR A 21 32.08 0.03 9.30
CA TYR A 21 31.53 1.37 9.54
C TYR A 21 31.99 2.37 8.47
N TYR A 22 33.31 2.49 8.25
CA TYR A 22 33.82 3.42 7.25
C TYR A 22 33.49 2.99 5.82
N LYS A 23 33.39 1.68 5.56
CA LYS A 23 32.91 1.15 4.27
C LYS A 23 31.46 1.57 4.00
N TRP A 24 30.59 1.51 5.01
CA TRP A 24 29.21 1.99 4.91
C TRP A 24 29.15 3.52 4.77
N LEU A 25 29.94 4.25 5.56
CA LEU A 25 29.99 5.71 5.54
C LEU A 25 30.41 6.27 4.17
N ASN A 26 31.41 5.65 3.54
CA ASN A 26 31.95 6.09 2.25
C ASN A 26 31.23 5.42 1.06
N ARG A 27 30.19 4.64 1.30
CA ARG A 27 29.46 3.91 0.26
C ARG A 27 28.71 4.91 -0.63
N GLN A 28 29.03 4.89 -1.91
CA GLN A 28 28.27 5.61 -2.93
C GLN A 28 27.01 4.83 -3.29
N GLU A 29 25.91 5.56 -3.49
CA GLU A 29 24.65 4.95 -3.90
C GLU A 29 24.77 4.32 -5.28
N SER A 30 24.23 3.11 -5.44
CA SER A 30 24.13 2.47 -6.74
C SER A 30 23.08 3.17 -7.60
N LYS A 31 23.23 3.13 -8.94
CA LYS A 31 22.19 3.59 -9.88
C LYS A 31 20.80 3.01 -9.57
N ASN A 32 20.75 1.75 -9.14
CA ASN A 32 19.49 1.09 -8.75
C ASN A 32 18.89 1.68 -7.46
N GLU A 33 19.73 2.12 -6.53
CA GLU A 33 19.32 2.71 -5.26
C GLU A 33 18.77 4.11 -5.48
N GLN A 34 19.48 4.92 -6.27
CA GLN A 34 19.01 6.23 -6.75
C GLN A 34 17.66 6.10 -7.47
N PHE A 35 17.56 5.16 -8.42
CA PHE A 35 16.29 4.91 -9.11
C PHE A 35 15.17 4.48 -8.16
N ASN A 36 15.46 3.65 -7.15
CA ASN A 36 14.47 3.28 -6.14
C ASN A 36 14.04 4.49 -5.31
N GLN A 37 14.93 5.43 -4.99
CA GLN A 37 14.54 6.67 -4.29
C GLN A 37 13.59 7.51 -5.13
N THR A 38 13.88 7.70 -6.43
CA THR A 38 12.98 8.39 -7.36
C THR A 38 11.61 7.70 -7.40
N LEU A 39 11.62 6.37 -7.49
CA LEU A 39 10.41 5.57 -7.55
C LEU A 39 9.59 5.62 -6.25
N LEU A 40 10.25 5.66 -5.08
CA LEU A 40 9.59 5.83 -3.79
C LEU A 40 8.85 7.17 -3.71
N SER A 41 9.46 8.25 -4.21
CA SER A 41 8.83 9.57 -4.28
C SER A 41 7.60 9.55 -5.19
N LEU A 42 7.71 8.96 -6.38
CA LEU A 42 6.59 8.81 -7.32
C LEU A 42 5.45 7.98 -6.73
N ILE A 43 5.74 6.85 -6.09
CA ILE A 43 4.75 6.00 -5.41
C ILE A 43 4.01 6.80 -4.33
N LYS A 44 4.72 7.57 -3.49
CA LYS A 44 4.10 8.39 -2.44
C LYS A 44 3.17 9.44 -3.04
N ASN A 45 3.59 10.12 -4.10
CA ASN A 45 2.81 11.17 -4.75
C ASN A 45 1.55 10.59 -5.40
N ALA A 46 1.68 9.55 -6.22
CA ALA A 46 0.56 8.87 -6.85
C ALA A 46 -0.42 8.26 -5.82
N TYR A 47 0.09 7.73 -4.71
CA TYR A 47 -0.74 7.20 -3.63
C TYR A 47 -1.57 8.31 -2.96
N LYS A 48 -0.95 9.46 -2.65
CA LYS A 48 -1.64 10.63 -2.09
C LYS A 48 -2.66 11.21 -3.05
N GLU A 49 -2.30 11.36 -4.33
CA GLU A 49 -3.18 11.87 -5.40
C GLU A 49 -4.50 11.09 -5.48
N LYS A 50 -4.45 9.76 -5.33
CA LYS A 50 -5.62 8.88 -5.40
C LYS A 50 -6.20 8.50 -4.02
N GLY A 51 -5.82 9.20 -2.95
CA GLY A 51 -6.35 8.93 -1.60
C GLY A 51 -6.08 7.49 -1.10
N GLY A 52 -5.01 6.86 -1.57
CA GLY A 52 -4.62 5.50 -1.18
C GLY A 52 -5.38 4.36 -1.85
N ILE A 53 -6.23 4.65 -2.84
CA ILE A 53 -6.99 3.62 -3.57
C ILE A 53 -6.06 2.68 -4.37
N LEU A 54 -4.91 3.18 -4.82
CA LEU A 54 -4.00 2.42 -5.67
C LEU A 54 -3.23 1.34 -4.87
N GLY A 55 -3.51 0.07 -5.17
CA GLY A 55 -2.65 -1.06 -4.83
C GLY A 55 -1.47 -1.21 -5.79
N TYR A 56 -0.52 -2.10 -5.48
CA TYR A 56 0.74 -2.21 -6.22
C TYR A 56 0.58 -2.53 -7.72
N ARG A 57 -0.43 -3.32 -8.11
CA ARG A 57 -0.69 -3.63 -9.54
C ARG A 57 -1.11 -2.38 -10.31
N GLN A 58 -2.09 -1.65 -9.78
CA GLN A 58 -2.59 -0.40 -10.37
C GLN A 58 -1.53 0.70 -10.34
N MET A 59 -0.76 0.77 -9.25
CA MET A 59 0.40 1.66 -9.13
C MET A 59 1.43 1.38 -10.24
N THR A 60 1.74 0.11 -10.50
CA THR A 60 2.68 -0.28 -11.57
C THR A 60 2.19 0.19 -12.94
N ILE A 61 0.90 -0.04 -13.25
CA ILE A 61 0.29 0.38 -14.52
C ILE A 61 0.35 1.90 -14.66
N LYS A 62 -0.06 2.65 -13.63
CA LYS A 62 -0.04 4.13 -13.64
C LYS A 62 1.37 4.65 -13.87
N LEU A 63 2.35 4.18 -13.09
CA LEU A 63 3.73 4.67 -13.18
C LEU A 63 4.37 4.35 -14.53
N ASN A 64 4.18 3.13 -15.07
CA ASN A 64 4.75 2.77 -16.38
C ASN A 64 4.06 3.48 -17.55
N ARG A 65 2.84 4.02 -17.35
CA ARG A 65 2.09 4.75 -18.37
C ARG A 65 2.38 6.26 -18.35
N GLU A 66 2.69 6.79 -17.18
CA GLU A 66 2.95 8.22 -16.97
C GLU A 66 4.44 8.60 -17.07
N ASN A 67 5.36 7.62 -17.11
CA ASN A 67 6.80 7.87 -17.13
C ASN A 67 7.48 7.06 -18.25
N ASP A 68 8.64 7.54 -18.72
CA ASP A 68 9.43 6.92 -19.80
C ASP A 68 10.25 5.69 -19.34
N PHE A 69 9.71 4.90 -18.41
CA PHE A 69 10.35 3.69 -17.92
C PHE A 69 9.36 2.54 -17.74
N HIS A 70 9.90 1.33 -17.74
CA HIS A 70 9.14 0.13 -17.42
C HIS A 70 9.67 -0.55 -16.16
N VAL A 71 8.83 -0.63 -15.13
CA VAL A 71 9.16 -1.27 -13.86
C VAL A 71 8.30 -2.50 -13.63
N ASN A 72 8.94 -3.57 -13.16
CA ASN A 72 8.27 -4.81 -12.75
C ASN A 72 7.41 -4.59 -11.49
N GLN A 73 6.20 -5.14 -11.51
CA GLN A 73 5.26 -5.11 -10.38
C GLN A 73 5.84 -5.62 -9.05
N LYS A 74 6.76 -6.60 -9.06
CA LYS A 74 7.43 -7.11 -7.85
C LYS A 74 8.30 -6.04 -7.17
N ARG A 75 8.93 -5.16 -7.96
CA ARG A 75 9.73 -4.05 -7.44
C ARG A 75 8.83 -3.02 -6.75
N ILE A 76 7.72 -2.64 -7.39
CA ILE A 76 6.72 -1.73 -6.80
C ILE A 76 6.14 -2.33 -5.52
N TYR A 77 5.79 -3.62 -5.53
CA TYR A 77 5.29 -4.31 -4.35
C TYR A 77 6.28 -4.21 -3.17
N ARG A 78 7.56 -4.53 -3.39
CA ARG A 78 8.60 -4.43 -2.36
C ARG A 78 8.73 -3.00 -1.82
N LEU A 79 8.74 -1.99 -2.68
CA LEU A 79 8.86 -0.59 -2.27
C LEU A 79 7.63 -0.10 -1.49
N MET A 80 6.43 -0.49 -1.90
CA MET A 80 5.21 -0.19 -1.14
C MET A 80 5.21 -0.85 0.24
N GLN A 81 5.72 -2.08 0.36
CA GLN A 81 5.89 -2.76 1.66
C GLN A 81 6.86 -2.00 2.58
N ILE A 82 8.01 -1.54 2.06
CA ILE A 82 8.98 -0.73 2.81
C ILE A 82 8.33 0.57 3.32
N LEU A 83 7.48 1.19 2.51
CA LEU A 83 6.71 2.38 2.90
C LEU A 83 5.48 2.09 3.75
N ASN A 84 5.19 0.81 4.03
CA ASN A 84 3.98 0.34 4.69
C ASN A 84 2.67 0.88 4.05
N LEU A 85 2.67 1.06 2.72
CA LEU A 85 1.52 1.52 1.96
C LEU A 85 0.67 0.34 1.49
N LYS A 86 -0.63 0.41 1.75
CA LYS A 86 -1.61 -0.62 1.37
C LYS A 86 -2.79 0.02 0.67
N SER A 87 -3.35 -0.69 -0.30
CA SER A 87 -4.56 -0.25 -1.00
C SER A 87 -5.70 -0.06 0.01
N VAL A 88 -6.33 1.11 0.00
CA VAL A 88 -7.54 1.38 0.77
C VAL A 88 -8.70 0.71 0.06
N CYS A 89 -9.15 -0.41 0.61
CA CYS A 89 -10.30 -1.16 0.11
C CYS A 89 -11.51 -0.91 1.00
N ARG A 90 -12.66 -0.57 0.42
CA ARG A 90 -13.92 -0.45 1.16
C ARG A 90 -14.31 -1.83 1.69
N ARG A 91 -14.68 -1.91 2.98
CA ARG A 91 -15.23 -3.14 3.56
C ARG A 91 -16.50 -3.54 2.82
N LYS A 92 -16.59 -4.80 2.38
CA LYS A 92 -17.79 -5.35 1.76
C LYS A 92 -18.96 -5.24 2.74
N LYS A 93 -20.11 -4.72 2.29
CA LYS A 93 -21.35 -4.69 3.08
C LYS A 93 -21.81 -6.13 3.35
N LYS A 94 -22.33 -6.40 4.54
CA LYS A 94 -22.96 -7.69 4.84
C LYS A 94 -24.20 -7.85 3.95
N ASN A 95 -24.37 -9.02 3.36
CA ASN A 95 -25.60 -9.34 2.65
C ASN A 95 -26.72 -9.52 3.68
N TYR A 96 -27.87 -8.89 3.43
CA TYR A 96 -29.08 -9.16 4.22
C TYR A 96 -29.56 -10.58 3.92
N ILE A 97 -29.76 -11.37 4.95
CA ILE A 97 -30.40 -12.69 4.83
C ILE A 97 -31.90 -12.43 4.89
N LYS A 98 -32.63 -12.73 3.80
CA LYS A 98 -34.08 -12.60 3.79
C LYS A 98 -34.67 -13.55 4.84
N SER A 99 -35.34 -13.01 5.85
CA SER A 99 -36.16 -13.78 6.78
C SER A 99 -37.61 -13.78 6.32
N THR A 100 -38.31 -14.90 6.49
CA THR A 100 -39.76 -14.94 6.39
C THR A 100 -40.34 -14.00 7.45
N SER A 101 -41.20 -13.06 7.05
CA SER A 101 -41.89 -12.18 7.99
C SER A 101 -42.76 -13.01 8.92
N GLN A 102 -42.64 -12.80 10.24
CA GLN A 102 -43.49 -13.47 11.23
C GLN A 102 -44.95 -13.01 11.15
N VAL A 103 -45.17 -11.79 10.65
CA VAL A 103 -46.50 -11.20 10.49
C VAL A 103 -46.63 -10.72 9.06
N THR A 104 -47.59 -11.30 8.35
CA THR A 104 -48.05 -10.82 7.04
C THR A 104 -49.37 -10.11 7.30
N ALA A 105 -49.45 -8.82 6.99
CA ALA A 105 -50.71 -8.10 7.08
C ALA A 105 -51.73 -8.69 6.09
N GLU A 106 -52.98 -8.80 6.52
CA GLU A 106 -54.05 -9.32 5.66
C GLU A 106 -54.30 -8.38 4.47
N ASN A 107 -54.63 -8.96 3.32
CA ASN A 107 -54.93 -8.19 2.11
C ASN A 107 -56.35 -7.61 2.19
N ILE A 108 -56.51 -6.53 2.98
CA ILE A 108 -57.81 -5.88 3.21
C ILE A 108 -58.42 -5.34 1.90
N LEU A 109 -57.58 -4.99 0.92
CA LEU A 109 -58.02 -4.47 -0.36
C LEU A 109 -58.52 -5.55 -1.33
N ASN A 110 -58.28 -6.84 -1.05
CA ASN A 110 -58.61 -7.99 -1.91
C ASN A 110 -58.15 -7.80 -3.38
N ARG A 111 -57.03 -7.11 -3.59
CA ARG A 111 -56.45 -6.91 -4.93
C ARG A 111 -55.38 -7.97 -5.18
N GLU A 112 -55.41 -8.60 -6.35
CA GLU A 112 -54.36 -9.50 -6.79
C GLU A 112 -53.18 -8.69 -7.35
N PHE A 113 -52.13 -8.53 -6.55
CA PHE A 113 -50.87 -7.97 -7.03
C PHE A 113 -50.03 -9.08 -7.65
N ARG A 114 -50.08 -9.18 -8.98
CA ARG A 114 -49.17 -10.02 -9.77
C ARG A 114 -48.07 -9.13 -10.35
N ALA A 115 -46.82 -9.51 -10.12
CA ALA A 115 -45.67 -8.85 -10.70
C ALA A 115 -44.99 -9.83 -11.65
N ASP A 116 -45.16 -9.59 -12.95
CA ASP A 116 -44.63 -10.49 -13.99
C ASP A 116 -43.12 -10.33 -14.19
N GLN A 117 -42.53 -9.25 -13.66
CA GLN A 117 -41.08 -9.02 -13.67
C GLN A 117 -40.61 -8.41 -12.35
N PHE A 118 -39.47 -8.91 -11.87
CA PHE A 118 -38.71 -8.29 -10.78
C PHE A 118 -37.86 -7.16 -11.35
N GLY A 119 -37.96 -5.97 -10.74
CA GLY A 119 -36.99 -4.89 -10.93
C GLY A 119 -35.69 -5.15 -10.15
#